data_AF-A0A4R7HZ76-F1
#
_entry.id   AF-A0A4R7HZ76-F1
#
_cell.length_a   1.000
_cell.length_b   1.000
_cell.length_c   1.000
_cell.angle_alpha   90.00
_cell.angle_beta   90.00
_cell.angle_gamma   90.00
#
_symmetry.space_group_name_H-M   'P 1'
#
loop_
_entity.id
_entity.type
_entity.pdbx_description
1 polymer ?
#
loop_
_entity_poly.entity_id
_entity_poly.type
_entity_poly.pdbx_seq_one_letter_code
_entity_poly.pdbx_strand_id
1 'polypeptide(L)'
;MADDTTRPATPPPTAKVEGASVGEVVDYVKRYAKQETLGPLKGAGTWIAMGAAAAVSLGIGIIILLLGLLRVLQVETDMGTSEWWSWVPYLIVILVGAAITAIVVSRINKTYLDPKDKR
;
A
#
# COMPACT_ATOMS: atom_id res chain seq x y z
N MET A 1 24.95 -64.60 -29.20
CA MET A 1 24.89 -64.85 -27.74
C MET A 1 26.30 -64.62 -27.21
N ALA A 2 26.59 -63.39 -26.80
CA ALA A 2 27.81 -63.01 -26.12
C ALA A 2 27.41 -61.95 -25.08
N ASP A 3 27.65 -62.31 -23.83
CA ASP A 3 27.46 -61.53 -22.61
C ASP A 3 28.23 -60.20 -22.68
N ASP A 4 27.53 -59.11 -22.37
CA ASP A 4 28.14 -57.83 -21.95
C ASP A 4 27.42 -57.33 -20.70
N THR A 5 27.54 -58.09 -19.60
CA THR A 5 26.87 -57.80 -18.32
C THR A 5 27.82 -57.37 -17.20
N THR A 6 29.08 -57.07 -17.48
CA THR A 6 30.07 -56.71 -16.45
C THR A 6 30.38 -55.21 -16.41
N ARG A 7 29.36 -54.38 -16.11
CA ARG A 7 29.63 -53.09 -15.45
C ARG A 7 29.62 -53.32 -13.94
N PRO A 8 30.74 -53.12 -13.22
CA PRO A 8 30.69 -53.07 -11.76
C PRO A 8 29.79 -51.87 -11.40
N ALA A 9 28.59 -52.17 -10.88
CA ALA A 9 27.75 -51.15 -10.30
C ALA A 9 28.51 -50.59 -9.10
N THR A 10 29.08 -49.39 -9.24
CA THR A 10 29.54 -48.61 -8.10
C THR A 10 28.33 -48.49 -7.17
N PRO A 11 28.40 -48.96 -5.91
CA PRO A 11 27.27 -48.82 -5.01
C PRO A 11 26.92 -47.32 -4.95
N PRO A 12 25.62 -46.96 -5.01
CA PRO A 12 25.22 -45.57 -4.90
C PRO A 12 25.85 -45.01 -3.62
N PRO A 13 26.37 -43.76 -3.65
CA PRO A 13 26.83 -43.14 -2.42
C PRO A 13 25.69 -43.24 -1.44
N THR A 14 25.92 -43.94 -0.33
CA THR A 14 25.01 -44.03 0.80
C THR A 14 24.85 -42.60 1.31
N ALA A 15 23.92 -41.88 0.69
CA ALA A 15 23.37 -40.64 1.21
C ALA A 15 22.78 -41.03 2.55
N LYS A 16 23.58 -40.83 3.58
CA LYS A 16 23.20 -40.97 4.97
C LYS A 16 21.93 -40.16 5.10
N VAL A 17 20.79 -40.84 5.21
CA VAL A 17 19.51 -40.21 5.55
C VAL A 17 19.66 -39.82 7.00
N GLU A 18 20.41 -38.75 7.23
CA GLU A 18 20.55 -38.07 8.50
C GLU A 18 19.15 -37.50 8.75
N GLY A 19 18.39 -38.15 9.63
CA GLY A 19 16.99 -37.82 9.88
C GLY A 19 16.87 -36.31 10.08
N ALA A 20 15.97 -35.70 9.30
CA ALA A 20 15.81 -34.25 9.19
C ALA A 20 16.10 -33.57 10.53
N SER A 21 17.25 -32.91 10.61
CA SER A 21 17.68 -32.24 11.82
C SER A 21 16.61 -31.19 12.17
N VAL A 22 16.26 -31.07 13.44
CA VAL A 22 15.30 -30.05 13.91
C VAL A 22 15.70 -28.65 13.43
N GLY A 23 17.01 -28.38 13.32
CA GLY A 23 17.53 -27.13 12.76
C GLY A 23 17.21 -26.94 11.29
N GLU A 24 17.21 -28.01 10.50
CA GLU A 24 16.91 -27.99 9.07
C GLU A 24 15.43 -27.69 8.82
N VAL A 25 14.54 -28.30 9.62
CA VAL A 25 13.09 -28.01 9.57
C VAL A 25 12.80 -26.56 9.96
N VAL A 26 13.46 -26.04 11.01
CA VAL A 26 13.31 -24.65 11.45
C VAL A 26 13.79 -23.67 10.36
N ASP A 27 14.90 -23.97 9.69
CA ASP A 27 15.41 -23.15 8.59
C ASP A 27 14.48 -23.18 7.38
N TYR A 28 13.88 -24.33 7.05
CA TYR A 28 12.85 -24.43 6.01
C TYR A 28 11.63 -23.58 6.33
N VAL A 29 11.12 -23.62 7.56
CA VAL A 29 9.96 -22.81 7.98
C VAL A 29 10.29 -21.32 7.95
N LYS A 30 11.47 -20.91 8.43
CA LYS A 30 11.92 -19.51 8.34
C LYS A 30 12.02 -19.02 6.90
N ARG A 31 12.58 -19.83 6.00
CA ARG A 31 12.69 -19.50 4.57
C ARG A 31 11.32 -19.39 3.92
N TYR A 32 10.41 -20.30 4.23
CA TYR A 32 9.03 -20.27 3.74
C TYR A 32 8.29 -19.02 4.23
N ALA A 33 8.35 -18.73 5.53
CA ALA A 33 7.75 -17.52 6.09
C ALA A 33 8.30 -16.25 5.43
N LYS A 34 9.62 -16.19 5.15
CA LYS A 34 10.22 -15.08 4.40
C LYS A 34 9.77 -15.04 2.93
N GLN A 35 9.59 -16.18 2.27
CA GLN A 35 9.12 -16.21 0.87
C GLN A 35 7.66 -15.75 0.76
N GLU A 36 6.80 -16.27 1.63
CA GLU A 36 5.37 -15.93 1.68
C GLU A 36 5.13 -14.47 2.08
N THR A 37 6.03 -13.87 2.87
CA THR A 37 5.88 -12.46 3.29
C THR A 37 6.59 -11.48 2.36
N LEU A 38 7.78 -11.79 1.84
CA LEU A 38 8.58 -10.86 1.04
C LEU A 38 8.24 -10.91 -0.46
N GLY A 39 7.72 -12.03 -0.97
CA GLY A 39 7.24 -12.14 -2.35
C GLY A 39 6.14 -11.13 -2.68
N PRO A 40 5.06 -11.07 -1.88
CA PRO A 40 4.00 -10.07 -2.06
C PRO A 40 4.46 -8.64 -1.77
N LEU A 41 5.31 -8.46 -0.74
CA LEU A 41 5.72 -7.13 -0.28
C LEU A 41 6.64 -6.41 -1.29
N LYS A 42 7.53 -7.14 -1.98
CA LYS A 42 8.34 -6.58 -3.07
C LYS A 42 7.48 -6.16 -4.27
N GLY A 43 6.40 -6.89 -4.56
CA GLY A 43 5.46 -6.53 -5.63
C GLY A 43 4.55 -5.35 -5.26
N ALA A 44 4.06 -5.31 -4.01
CA ALA A 44 3.18 -4.26 -3.50
C ALA A 44 3.93 -2.95 -3.18
N GLY A 45 5.23 -3.01 -2.91
CA GLY A 45 6.03 -1.85 -2.51
C GLY A 45 5.97 -0.70 -3.53
N THR A 46 6.04 -0.99 -4.83
CA THR A 46 5.93 0.02 -5.89
C THR A 46 4.55 0.68 -5.91
N TRP A 47 3.47 -0.11 -5.78
CA TRP A 47 2.10 0.42 -5.74
C TRP A 47 1.83 1.27 -4.51
N ILE A 48 2.35 0.87 -3.35
CA ILE A 48 2.28 1.64 -2.11
C ILE A 48 3.07 2.95 -2.24
N ALA A 49 4.29 2.89 -2.78
CA ALA A 49 5.13 4.06 -3.01
C ALA A 49 4.46 5.05 -3.99
N MET A 50 3.90 4.56 -5.09
CA MET A 50 3.14 5.36 -6.05
C MET A 50 1.88 5.95 -5.40
N GLY A 51 1.16 5.17 -4.59
CA GLY A 51 0.00 5.65 -3.83
C GLY A 51 0.38 6.75 -2.84
N ALA A 52 1.48 6.59 -2.11
CA ALA A 52 2.00 7.60 -1.19
C ALA A 52 2.42 8.87 -1.93
N ALA A 53 3.16 8.75 -3.04
CA ALA A 53 3.57 9.89 -3.86
C ALA A 53 2.36 10.64 -4.45
N ALA A 54 1.35 9.91 -4.91
CA ALA A 54 0.09 10.49 -5.38
C ALA A 54 -0.66 11.20 -4.25
N ALA A 55 -0.74 10.61 -3.05
CA ALA A 55 -1.40 11.22 -1.88
C ALA A 55 -0.71 12.51 -1.45
N VAL A 56 0.63 12.53 -1.39
CA VAL A 56 1.42 13.74 -1.07
C VAL A 56 1.19 14.81 -2.13
N SER A 57 1.31 14.45 -3.41
CA SER A 57 1.11 15.40 -4.52
C SER A 57 -0.30 15.99 -4.51
N LEU A 58 -1.32 15.15 -4.28
CA LEU A 58 -2.71 15.58 -4.17
C LEU A 58 -2.94 16.49 -2.95
N GLY A 59 -2.37 16.14 -1.80
CA GLY A 59 -2.46 16.94 -0.58
C GLY A 59 -1.87 18.34 -0.77
N ILE A 60 -0.69 18.43 -1.38
CA ILE A 60 -0.05 19.70 -1.73
C ILE A 60 -0.95 20.52 -2.68
N GLY A 61 -1.47 19.88 -3.73
CA GLY A 61 -2.36 20.53 -4.69
C GLY A 61 -3.62 21.11 -4.03
N ILE A 62 -4.25 20.35 -3.13
CA ILE A 62 -5.43 20.80 -2.38
C ILE A 62 -5.09 21.98 -1.48
N ILE A 63 -3.95 21.96 -0.77
CA ILE A 63 -3.51 23.08 0.08
C ILE A 63 -3.34 24.34 -0.77
N ILE A 64 -2.65 24.25 -1.91
CA ILE A 64 -2.45 25.39 -2.80
C ILE A 64 -3.79 25.93 -3.32
N LEU A 65 -4.72 25.06 -3.71
CA LEU A 65 -6.06 25.47 -4.17
C LEU A 65 -6.86 26.15 -3.05
N LEU A 66 -6.82 25.65 -1.82
CA LEU A 66 -7.52 26.26 -0.69
C LEU A 66 -6.93 27.62 -0.32
N LEU A 67 -5.59 27.76 -0.36
CA LEU A 67 -4.92 29.04 -0.17
C LEU A 67 -5.25 30.02 -1.30
N GLY A 68 -5.30 29.55 -2.54
CA GLY A 68 -5.71 30.34 -3.70
C GLY A 68 -7.16 30.82 -3.60
N LEU A 69 -8.08 29.94 -3.20
CA LEU A 69 -9.47 30.29 -2.95
C LEU A 69 -9.60 31.33 -1.83
N LEU A 70 -8.92 31.09 -0.70
CA LEU A 70 -8.88 32.05 0.41
C LEU A 70 -8.40 33.41 -0.07
N ARG A 71 -7.34 33.42 -0.89
CA ARG A 71 -6.75 34.64 -1.42
C ARG A 71 -7.71 35.40 -2.32
N VAL A 72 -8.39 34.71 -3.25
CA VAL A 72 -9.38 35.33 -4.14
C VAL A 72 -10.53 35.91 -3.32
N LEU A 73 -11.06 35.16 -2.35
CA LEU A 73 -12.12 35.66 -1.47
C LEU A 73 -11.68 36.90 -0.71
N GLN A 74 -10.46 36.93 -0.17
CA GLN A 74 -9.99 38.08 0.60
C GLN A 74 -9.70 39.33 -0.26
N VAL A 75 -9.18 39.15 -1.47
CA VAL A 75 -8.74 40.27 -2.34
C VAL A 75 -9.89 40.83 -3.17
N GLU A 76 -10.73 39.98 -3.77
CA GLU A 76 -11.78 40.44 -4.70
C GLU A 76 -13.04 40.91 -3.98
N THR A 77 -13.24 40.53 -2.71
CA THR A 77 -14.48 40.85 -1.97
C THR A 77 -14.26 41.80 -0.79
N ASP A 78 -13.03 42.29 -0.58
CA ASP A 78 -12.58 43.09 0.58
C ASP A 78 -12.93 42.49 1.96
N MET A 79 -13.48 41.27 2.02
CA MET A 79 -13.86 40.64 3.28
C MET A 79 -12.65 40.48 4.19
N GLY A 80 -11.44 40.28 3.63
CA GLY A 80 -10.22 40.12 4.41
C GLY A 80 -9.82 41.35 5.25
N THR A 81 -10.27 42.55 4.89
CA THR A 81 -9.96 43.81 5.60
C THR A 81 -11.16 44.38 6.35
N SER A 82 -12.33 43.75 6.24
CA SER A 82 -13.55 44.18 6.90
C SER A 82 -13.54 43.97 8.42
N GLU A 83 -14.14 44.88 9.19
CA GLU A 83 -14.22 44.79 10.65
C GLU A 83 -15.07 43.61 11.14
N TRP A 84 -16.19 43.34 10.48
CA TRP A 84 -17.21 42.38 10.95
C TRP A 84 -17.28 41.09 10.14
N TRP A 85 -16.75 41.08 8.91
CA TRP A 85 -16.88 39.98 7.95
C TRP A 85 -15.55 39.25 7.67
N SER A 86 -14.45 39.61 8.34
CA SER A 86 -13.12 39.03 8.13
C SER A 86 -13.03 37.54 8.40
N TRP A 87 -13.92 36.98 9.22
CA TRP A 87 -13.97 35.55 9.51
C TRP A 87 -14.62 34.73 8.38
N VAL A 88 -15.44 35.33 7.51
CA VAL A 88 -16.24 34.62 6.50
C VAL A 88 -15.39 33.89 5.45
N PRO A 89 -14.34 34.50 4.86
CA PRO A 89 -13.47 33.79 3.92
C PRO A 89 -12.87 32.51 4.50
N TYR A 90 -12.50 32.53 5.78
CA TYR A 90 -11.95 31.37 6.46
C TYR A 90 -13.02 30.28 6.68
N LEU A 91 -14.25 30.65 7.06
CA LEU A 91 -15.34 29.68 7.19
C LEU A 91 -15.64 29.01 5.84
N ILE A 92 -15.71 29.77 4.75
CA ILE A 92 -15.95 29.23 3.41
C ILE A 92 -14.86 28.22 3.04
N VAL A 93 -13.59 28.55 3.26
CA VAL A 93 -12.46 27.66 2.94
C VAL A 93 -12.48 26.38 3.79
N ILE A 94 -12.86 26.47 5.07
CA ILE A 94 -13.07 25.30 5.92
C ILE A 94 -14.18 24.39 5.37
N LEU A 95 -15.32 24.97 4.98
CA LEU A 95 -16.44 24.20 4.43
C LEU A 95 -16.08 23.53 3.11
N VAL A 96 -15.36 24.23 2.23
CA VAL A 96 -14.86 23.66 0.96
C VAL A 96 -13.87 22.54 1.24
N GLY A 97 -12.93 22.74 2.17
CA GLY A 97 -11.99 21.69 2.60
C GLY A 97 -12.72 20.46 3.14
N ALA A 98 -13.71 20.64 4.03
CA ALA A 98 -14.52 19.56 4.56
C ALA A 98 -15.32 18.83 3.47
N ALA A 99 -15.87 19.56 2.51
CA ALA A 99 -16.57 18.98 1.36
C ALA A 99 -15.63 18.14 0.49
N ILE A 100 -14.42 18.63 0.19
CA ILE A 100 -13.39 17.88 -0.53
C ILE A 100 -13.03 16.61 0.25
N THR A 101 -12.79 16.71 1.56
CA THR A 101 -12.50 15.54 2.41
C THR A 101 -13.64 14.53 2.38
N ALA A 102 -14.89 14.98 2.49
CA ALA A 102 -16.06 14.09 2.41
C ALA A 102 -16.14 13.38 1.05
N ILE A 103 -15.88 14.09 -0.05
CA ILE A 103 -15.83 13.51 -1.40
C ILE A 103 -14.73 12.45 -1.47
N VAL A 104 -13.51 12.75 -1.02
CA VAL A 104 -12.39 11.79 -1.02
C VAL A 104 -12.74 10.55 -0.20
N VAL A 105 -13.30 10.70 1.00
CA VAL A 105 -13.72 9.58 1.86
C VAL A 105 -14.83 8.77 1.19
N SER A 106 -15.80 9.41 0.53
CA SER A 106 -16.90 8.72 -0.17
C SER A 106 -16.44 7.86 -1.34
N ARG A 107 -15.25 8.14 -1.91
CA ARG A 107 -14.68 7.35 -3.03
C ARG A 107 -13.99 6.08 -2.59
N ILE A 108 -13.84 5.86 -1.28
CA ILE A 108 -13.30 4.61 -0.75
C ILE A 108 -14.36 3.50 -0.92
N ASN A 109 -14.13 2.59 -1.86
CA ASN A 109 -15.03 1.46 -2.12
C ASN A 109 -15.14 0.55 -0.89
N LYS A 110 -16.37 0.33 -0.40
CA LYS A 110 -16.66 -0.48 0.79
C LYS A 110 -16.95 -1.95 0.49
N THR A 111 -16.62 -2.43 -0.72
CA THR A 111 -16.99 -3.74 -1.26
C THR A 111 -16.60 -4.93 -0.38
N TYR A 112 -15.60 -4.79 0.50
CA TYR A 112 -15.13 -5.88 1.38
C TYR A 112 -15.78 -5.89 2.78
N LEU A 113 -16.71 -4.97 3.07
CA LEU A 113 -17.35 -4.82 4.39
C LEU A 113 -18.82 -5.26 4.41
N ASP A 114 -19.33 -5.91 3.36
CA ASP A 114 -20.65 -6.54 3.40
C ASP A 114 -20.52 -8.05 3.76
N PRO A 115 -20.87 -8.46 5.00
CA PRO A 115 -20.85 -9.86 5.38
C PRO A 115 -21.87 -10.72 4.62
N LYS A 116 -22.75 -10.14 3.79
CA LYS A 116 -23.74 -10.88 3.00
C LYS A 116 -23.22 -11.45 1.68
N ASP A 117 -21.97 -11.15 1.27
CA ASP A 117 -21.36 -11.75 0.07
C ASP A 117 -20.67 -13.09 0.38
N LYS A 118 -21.45 -13.99 0.99
CA LYS A 118 -21.18 -15.43 1.05
C LYS A 118 -22.45 -16.15 0.61
N ARG A 119 -22.70 -16.18 -0.70
CA ARG A 119 -23.61 -17.16 -1.32
C ARG A 119 -23.05 -17.66 -2.64
#